data_AF-A0A0E3GRT0-F1
#
_entry.id   AF-A0A0E3GRT0-F1
#
_cell.length_a   1.000
_cell.length_b   1.000
_cell.length_c   1.000
_cell.angle_alpha   90.00
_cell.angle_beta   90.00
_cell.angle_gamma   90.00
#
_symmetry.space_group_name_H-M   'P 1'
#
loop_
_entity.id
_entity.type
_entity.pdbx_description
1 polymer ?
#
loop_
_entity_poly.entity_id
_entity_poly.type
_entity_poly.pdbx_seq_one_letter_code
_entity_poly.pdbx_strand_id
1 'polypeptide(L)'
;MAKGIDGYSHTACINSGGYTIAFLGNGVDLVYPKEHIKLMEKIIENGAVISEYPPGTKPYPKNFPKRNRLIAAFSTKLLVVEADENSGSLITAAFAKKYSREVLAVPNNIFFKEGKGCNKLILNGATLYMPATIN
;
A
#
# COMPACT_ATOMS: atom_id res chain seq x y z
N MET A 1 -1.62 1.80 -6.09
CA MET A 1 -0.62 1.77 -7.18
C MET A 1 0.26 3.03 -7.19
N ALA A 2 0.67 3.52 -6.02
CA ALA A 2 1.72 4.53 -5.97
C ALA A 2 3.06 3.94 -6.46
N LYS A 3 4.04 4.80 -6.79
CA LYS A 3 5.41 4.35 -7.07
C LYS A 3 6.02 3.66 -5.83
N GLY A 4 7.02 2.82 -6.04
CA GLY A 4 7.73 2.13 -4.97
C GLY A 4 6.98 0.90 -4.47
N ILE A 5 6.89 0.74 -3.15
CA ILE A 5 6.39 -0.48 -2.49
C ILE A 5 5.04 -0.95 -3.05
N ASP A 6 4.07 -0.06 -3.26
CA ASP A 6 2.78 -0.38 -3.90
C ASP A 6 2.96 -1.13 -5.23
N GLY A 7 3.79 -0.60 -6.14
CA GLY A 7 4.05 -1.19 -7.45
C GLY A 7 4.81 -2.51 -7.36
N TYR A 8 5.82 -2.58 -6.48
CA TYR A 8 6.59 -3.80 -6.24
C TYR A 8 5.72 -4.91 -5.64
N SER A 9 4.83 -4.61 -4.69
CA SER A 9 3.92 -5.58 -4.08
C SER A 9 2.95 -6.18 -5.10
N HIS A 10 2.34 -5.36 -5.96
CA HIS A 10 1.49 -5.88 -7.03
C HIS A 10 2.26 -6.75 -8.02
N THR A 11 3.45 -6.29 -8.44
CA THR A 11 4.30 -7.02 -9.38
C THR A 11 4.75 -8.37 -8.82
N ALA A 12 5.22 -8.40 -7.56
CA ALA A 12 5.64 -9.62 -6.89
C ALA A 12 4.49 -10.61 -6.73
N CYS A 13 3.28 -10.13 -6.37
CA CYS A 13 2.09 -10.97 -6.28
C CYS A 13 1.74 -11.60 -7.63
N ILE A 14 1.69 -10.81 -8.71
CA ILE A 14 1.41 -11.30 -10.07
C ILE A 14 2.46 -12.32 -10.53
N ASN A 15 3.75 -12.02 -10.35
CA ASN A 15 4.83 -12.92 -10.74
C ASN A 15 4.81 -14.25 -9.97
N SER A 16 4.17 -14.28 -8.80
CA SER A 16 3.97 -15.49 -8.00
C SER A 16 2.67 -16.23 -8.35
N GLY A 17 1.95 -15.80 -9.39
CA GLY A 17 0.64 -16.36 -9.77
C GLY A 17 -0.49 -15.99 -8.81
N GLY A 18 -0.30 -14.96 -7.97
CA GLY A 18 -1.26 -14.53 -6.97
C GLY A 18 -2.33 -13.57 -7.48
N TYR A 19 -3.37 -13.37 -6.66
CA TYR A 19 -4.44 -12.40 -6.91
C TYR A 19 -4.16 -11.07 -6.19
N THR A 20 -4.30 -9.94 -6.89
CA THR A 20 -4.03 -8.62 -6.32
C THR A 20 -5.10 -7.59 -6.67
N ILE A 21 -5.42 -6.70 -5.72
CA ILE A 21 -6.43 -5.65 -5.88
C ILE A 21 -5.77 -4.28 -5.75
N ALA A 22 -5.91 -3.45 -6.77
CA ALA A 22 -5.46 -2.07 -6.77
C ALA A 22 -6.62 -1.10 -6.52
N PHE A 23 -6.53 -0.29 -5.46
CA PHE A 23 -7.45 0.83 -5.25
C PHE A 23 -6.90 2.11 -5.88
N LEU A 24 -7.72 2.95 -6.54
CA LEU A 24 -7.27 4.17 -7.21
C LEU A 24 -7.80 5.45 -6.54
N GLY A 25 -7.00 6.53 -6.61
CA GLY A 25 -7.38 7.88 -6.14
C GLY A 25 -7.99 8.76 -7.24
N ASN A 26 -8.38 8.15 -8.35
CA ASN A 26 -8.82 8.80 -9.58
C ASN A 26 -9.78 7.87 -10.34
N GLY A 27 -10.37 8.35 -11.44
CA GLY A 27 -11.28 7.53 -12.26
C GLY A 27 -10.62 6.24 -12.72
N VAL A 28 -11.38 5.13 -12.74
CA VAL A 28 -10.86 3.79 -13.08
C VAL A 28 -10.31 3.69 -14.51
N ASP A 29 -10.71 4.62 -15.38
CA ASP A 29 -10.28 4.79 -16.77
C ASP A 29 -8.92 5.50 -16.91
N LEU A 30 -8.36 6.04 -15.82
CA LEU A 30 -7.10 6.80 -15.86
C LEU A 30 -5.99 6.07 -15.09
N VAL A 31 -4.87 5.80 -15.75
CA VAL A 31 -3.70 5.22 -15.08
C VAL A 31 -2.84 6.32 -14.46
N TYR A 32 -2.56 6.21 -13.17
CA TYR A 32 -1.61 7.07 -12.46
C TYR A 32 -0.78 6.27 -11.45
N PRO A 33 0.56 6.36 -11.47
CA PRO A 33 1.38 7.09 -12.47
C PRO A 33 1.34 6.40 -13.86
N LYS A 34 1.61 7.15 -14.94
CA LYS A 34 1.58 6.63 -16.32
C LYS A 34 2.50 5.43 -16.56
N GLU A 35 3.60 5.33 -15.82
CA GLU A 35 4.53 4.21 -15.88
C GLU A 35 3.88 2.87 -15.48
N HIS A 36 2.75 2.90 -14.77
CA HIS A 36 2.04 1.71 -14.31
C HIS A 36 0.98 1.20 -15.29
N ILE A 37 0.94 1.66 -16.55
CA ILE A 37 -0.04 1.18 -17.56
C ILE A 37 0.02 -0.35 -17.69
N LYS A 38 1.22 -0.89 -17.97
CA LYS A 38 1.42 -2.33 -18.09
C LYS A 38 1.12 -3.09 -16.80
N LEU A 39 1.41 -2.48 -15.65
CA LEU A 39 1.11 -3.10 -14.36
C LEU A 39 -0.40 -3.19 -14.15
N MET A 40 -1.14 -2.13 -14.47
CA MET A 40 -2.60 -2.10 -14.35
C MET A 40 -3.26 -3.12 -15.28
N GLU A 41 -2.79 -3.23 -16.53
CA GLU A 41 -3.23 -4.26 -17.48
C GLU A 41 -3.06 -5.67 -16.89
N LYS A 42 -1.87 -5.99 -16.37
CA LYS A 42 -1.60 -7.27 -15.71
C LYS A 42 -2.44 -7.53 -14.47
N ILE A 43 -2.73 -6.49 -13.68
CA ILE A 43 -3.65 -6.61 -12.53
C ILE A 43 -5.06 -6.98 -13.02
N ILE A 44 -5.52 -6.41 -14.14
CA ILE A 44 -6.85 -6.66 -14.68
C ILE A 44 -6.99 -8.11 -15.19
N GLU A 45 -5.92 -8.70 -15.73
CA GLU A 45 -5.94 -10.07 -16.24
C GLU A 45 -6.38 -11.11 -15.20
N ASN A 46 -5.91 -11.00 -13.94
CA ASN A 46 -6.13 -12.00 -12.88
C ASN A 46 -6.33 -11.37 -11.49
N GLY A 47 -6.91 -10.18 -11.42
CA GLY A 47 -7.02 -9.35 -10.22
C GLY A 47 -8.21 -8.41 -10.25
N ALA A 48 -8.08 -7.24 -9.63
CA ALA A 48 -9.07 -6.18 -9.75
C ALA A 48 -8.47 -4.78 -9.59
N VAL A 49 -9.07 -3.81 -10.26
CA VAL A 49 -8.80 -2.38 -10.04
C VAL A 49 -10.09 -1.70 -9.63
N ILE A 50 -10.09 -1.02 -8.49
CA ILE A 50 -11.27 -0.45 -7.86
C ILE A 50 -11.08 1.06 -7.66
N SER A 51 -12.10 1.84 -7.98
CA SER A 51 -12.13 3.27 -7.68
C SER A 51 -13.50 3.70 -7.18
N GLU A 52 -13.53 4.62 -6.23
CA GLU A 52 -14.75 5.32 -5.79
C GLU A 52 -15.02 6.61 -6.59
N TYR A 53 -14.16 6.91 -7.58
CA TYR A 53 -14.26 8.12 -8.36
C TYR A 53 -14.84 7.84 -9.76
N PRO A 54 -15.77 8.68 -10.26
CA PRO A 54 -16.32 8.53 -11.60
C PRO A 54 -15.24 8.53 -12.69
N PRO A 55 -15.50 7.89 -13.86
CA PRO A 55 -14.61 7.98 -15.00
C PRO A 55 -14.26 9.43 -15.37
N GLY A 56 -13.01 9.67 -15.79
CA GLY A 56 -12.47 10.98 -16.11
C GLY A 56 -11.96 11.79 -14.90
N THR A 57 -12.18 11.32 -13.66
CA THR A 57 -11.67 12.02 -12.47
C THR A 57 -10.15 11.99 -12.42
N LYS A 58 -9.50 13.16 -12.50
CA LYS A 58 -8.03 13.28 -12.48
C LYS A 58 -7.40 12.86 -11.12
N PRO A 59 -6.11 12.47 -11.09
CA PRO A 59 -5.37 12.10 -9.88
C PRO A 59 -5.05 13.30 -8.98
N TYR A 60 -6.05 13.80 -8.26
CA TYR A 60 -5.87 14.90 -7.32
C TYR A 60 -5.13 14.43 -6.05
N PRO A 61 -4.08 15.14 -5.59
CA PRO A 61 -3.32 14.76 -4.39
C PRO A 61 -4.17 14.48 -3.15
N LYS A 62 -5.24 15.25 -2.94
CA LYS A 62 -6.18 15.09 -1.83
C LYS A 62 -6.96 13.76 -1.82
N ASN A 63 -7.00 13.05 -2.95
CA ASN A 63 -7.73 11.79 -3.07
C ASN A 63 -6.91 10.60 -2.57
N PHE A 64 -5.58 10.64 -2.65
CA PHE A 64 -4.75 9.49 -2.25
C PHE A 64 -4.88 9.15 -0.76
N PRO A 65 -4.83 10.11 0.20
CA PRO A 65 -5.07 9.79 1.60
C PRO A 65 -6.48 9.24 1.85
N LYS A 66 -7.49 9.73 1.12
CA LYS A 66 -8.88 9.25 1.23
C LYS A 66 -9.00 7.80 0.76
N ARG A 67 -8.37 7.47 -0.37
CA ARG A 67 -8.32 6.11 -0.94
C ARG A 67 -7.67 5.10 0.00
N ASN A 68 -6.66 5.50 0.77
CA ASN A 68 -5.94 4.60 1.67
C ASN A 68 -6.83 3.92 2.72
N ARG A 69 -7.98 4.52 3.07
CA ARG A 69 -8.98 3.86 3.94
C ARG A 69 -9.50 2.55 3.34
N LEU A 70 -9.62 2.47 2.01
CA LEU A 70 -10.11 1.27 1.33
C LEU A 70 -9.07 0.16 1.39
N ILE A 71 -7.79 0.50 1.18
CA ILE A 71 -6.69 -0.46 1.35
C ILE A 71 -6.75 -1.07 2.74
N ALA A 72 -6.78 -0.22 3.78
CA ALA A 72 -6.88 -0.69 5.16
C ALA A 72 -8.16 -1.49 5.44
N ALA A 73 -9.31 -1.10 4.89
CA ALA A 73 -10.58 -1.79 5.10
C ALA A 73 -10.60 -3.20 4.50
N PHE A 74 -10.01 -3.38 3.32
CA PHE A 74 -9.95 -4.66 2.60
C PHE A 74 -8.80 -5.56 3.05
N SER A 75 -7.82 -5.02 3.79
CA SER A 75 -6.74 -5.81 4.39
C SER A 75 -7.19 -6.52 5.65
N THR A 76 -6.86 -7.81 5.79
CA THR A 76 -6.87 -8.50 7.09
C THR A 76 -5.66 -8.14 7.93
N LYS A 77 -4.50 -8.00 7.26
CA LYS A 77 -3.23 -7.55 7.80
C LYS A 77 -2.64 -6.47 6.89
N LEU A 78 -2.03 -5.45 7.48
CA LEU A 78 -1.31 -4.40 6.75
C LEU A 78 0.19 -4.49 7.08
N LEU A 79 1.03 -4.76 6.10
CA LEU A 79 2.49 -4.73 6.24
C LEU A 79 3.04 -3.39 5.75
N VAL A 80 3.71 -2.64 6.63
CA VAL A 80 4.43 -1.42 6.28
C VAL A 80 5.92 -1.76 6.15
N VAL A 81 6.43 -1.69 4.92
CA VAL A 81 7.81 -2.08 4.60
C VAL A 81 8.77 -0.92 4.83
N GLU A 82 8.46 0.25 4.29
CA GLU A 82 9.25 1.48 4.46
C GLU A 82 8.32 2.68 4.63
N ALA A 83 8.65 3.56 5.57
CA ALA A 83 7.91 4.78 5.85
C ALA A 83 8.80 5.76 6.61
N ASP A 84 8.97 6.97 6.08
CA ASP A 84 9.42 8.10 6.89
C ASP A 84 8.28 8.63 7.79
N GLU A 85 8.57 9.61 8.63
CA GLU A 85 7.59 10.17 9.57
C GLU A 85 6.42 10.92 8.90
N ASN A 86 6.56 11.30 7.64
CA ASN A 86 5.54 12.02 6.86
C ASN A 86 4.89 11.12 5.79
N SER A 87 5.17 9.81 5.82
CA SER A 87 4.74 8.89 4.78
C SER A 87 3.23 8.69 4.77
N GLY A 88 2.64 8.72 3.58
CA GLY A 88 1.22 8.37 3.37
C GLY A 88 0.87 6.96 3.84
N SER A 89 1.85 6.05 3.95
CA SER A 89 1.67 4.71 4.51
C SER A 89 1.26 4.73 5.98
N LEU A 90 1.70 5.74 6.74
CA LEU A 90 1.31 5.90 8.14
C LEU A 90 -0.18 6.25 8.30
N ILE A 91 -0.75 6.94 7.31
CA ILE A 91 -2.20 7.20 7.24
C ILE A 91 -2.95 5.88 7.05
N THR A 92 -2.47 5.01 6.15
CA THR A 92 -3.05 3.67 5.95
C THR A 92 -2.97 2.84 7.23
N ALA A 93 -1.85 2.87 7.95
CA ALA A 93 -1.68 2.19 9.22
C ALA A 93 -2.63 2.71 10.31
N ALA A 94 -2.87 4.03 10.36
CA ALA A 94 -3.85 4.61 11.28
C ALA A 94 -5.28 4.12 10.97
N PHE A 95 -5.68 4.05 9.70
CA PHE A 95 -6.96 3.46 9.31
C PHE A 95 -7.03 1.97 9.66
N ALA A 96 -5.97 1.21 9.42
CA ALA A 96 -5.92 -0.22 9.75
C ALA A 96 -6.13 -0.45 11.26
N LYS A 97 -5.44 0.31 12.12
CA LYS A 97 -5.68 0.29 13.58
C LYS A 97 -7.13 0.63 13.93
N LYS A 98 -7.71 1.67 13.31
CA LYS A 98 -9.12 2.06 13.53
C LYS A 98 -10.10 0.96 13.12
N TYR A 99 -9.77 0.17 12.10
CA TYR A 99 -10.59 -0.96 11.63
C TYR A 99 -10.22 -2.29 12.31
N SER A 100 -9.46 -2.24 13.40
CA SER A 100 -9.01 -3.43 14.14
C SER A 100 -8.30 -4.44 13.24
N ARG A 101 -7.51 -3.96 12.27
CA ARG A 101 -6.63 -4.78 11.43
C ARG A 101 -5.26 -4.89 12.08
N GLU A 102 -4.64 -6.06 11.92
CA GLU A 102 -3.26 -6.24 12.38
C GLU A 102 -2.33 -5.38 11.52
N VAL A 103 -1.52 -4.54 12.17
CA VAL A 103 -0.49 -3.75 11.51
C VAL A 103 0.85 -4.39 11.82
N LEU A 104 1.56 -4.77 10.77
CA LEU A 104 2.92 -5.26 10.81
C LEU A 104 3.86 -4.19 10.26
N ALA A 105 5.07 -4.09 10.80
CA ALA A 105 6.08 -3.17 10.32
C ALA A 105 7.45 -3.84 10.28
N VAL A 106 8.18 -3.62 9.18
CA VAL A 106 9.55 -4.11 9.01
C VAL A 106 10.49 -3.23 9.83
N PRO A 107 11.32 -3.79 10.74
CA PRO A 107 12.27 -2.99 11.48
C PRO A 107 13.36 -2.44 10.55
N ASN A 108 13.86 -1.25 10.85
CA ASN A 108 14.87 -0.60 10.01
C ASN A 108 15.94 0.09 10.89
N ASN A 109 17.08 0.42 10.31
CA ASN A 109 18.15 1.14 10.99
C ASN A 109 17.63 2.50 11.50
N ILE A 110 17.87 2.80 12.79
CA ILE A 110 17.39 4.03 13.44
C ILE A 110 17.97 5.32 12.84
N PHE A 111 19.08 5.23 12.09
CA PHE A 111 19.69 6.36 11.40
C PHE A 111 19.11 6.63 10.01
N PHE A 112 18.34 5.69 9.44
CA PHE A 112 17.71 5.86 8.12
C PHE A 112 16.36 6.55 8.25
N LYS A 113 16.18 7.63 7.47
CA LYS A 113 14.96 8.45 7.52
C LYS A 113 13.74 7.65 7.09
N GLU A 114 13.91 6.81 6.09
CA GLU A 114 12.91 5.94 5.46
C GLU A 114 12.42 4.83 6.40
N GLY A 115 13.15 4.57 7.49
CA GLY A 115 12.83 3.58 8.50
C GLY A 115 12.12 4.12 9.74
N LYS A 116 12.15 5.44 9.97
CA LYS A 116 11.66 6.05 11.22
C LYS A 116 10.19 5.78 11.48
N GLY A 117 9.35 5.85 10.45
CA GLY A 117 7.92 5.57 10.53
C GLY A 117 7.63 4.12 10.88
N CYS A 118 8.34 3.15 10.29
CA CYS A 118 8.21 1.74 10.64
C CYS A 118 8.61 1.49 12.10
N ASN A 119 9.77 2.01 12.53
CA ASN A 119 10.21 1.86 13.92
C ASN A 119 9.23 2.49 14.91
N LYS A 120 8.65 3.66 14.57
CA LYS A 120 7.61 4.30 15.37
C LYS A 120 6.30 3.50 15.41
N LEU A 121 5.93 2.82 14.33
CA LEU A 121 4.79 1.90 14.34
C LEU A 121 5.03 0.74 15.31
N ILE A 122 6.22 0.12 15.27
CA ILE A 122 6.61 -0.97 16.17
C ILE A 122 6.59 -0.50 17.63
N LEU A 123 7.21 0.65 17.92
CA LEU A 123 7.19 1.26 19.24
C LEU A 123 5.76 1.51 19.75
N ASN A 124 4.84 1.86 18.85
CA ASN A 124 3.42 2.09 19.13
C ASN A 124 2.56 0.82 18.99
N GLY A 125 3.14 -0.36 19.17
CA GLY A 125 2.44 -1.63 19.28
C GLY A 125 2.05 -2.29 17.95
N ALA A 126 2.65 -1.91 16.82
CA ALA A 126 2.56 -2.73 15.61
C ALA A 126 3.42 -4.00 15.78
N THR A 127 2.97 -5.10 15.19
CA THR A 127 3.73 -6.36 15.21
C THR A 127 5.01 -6.19 14.40
N LEU A 128 6.17 -6.49 14.99
CA LEU A 128 7.44 -6.51 14.27
C LEU A 128 7.42 -7.65 13.25
N TYR A 129 7.66 -7.33 11.98
CA TYR A 129 7.76 -8.32 10.92
C TYR A 129 9.22 -8.66 10.64
N MET A 130 9.57 -9.93 10.87
CA MET A 130 10.81 -10.54 10.39
C MET A 130 10.42 -11.80 9.64
N PRO A 131 10.95 -12.04 8.43
CA PRO A 131 10.73 -13.30 7.75
C PRO A 131 11.24 -14.44 8.64
N ALA A 132 10.53 -15.57 8.64
CA ALA A 132 11.07 -16.78 9.23
C ALA A 132 12.43 -17.05 8.59
N THR A 133 13.44 -17.37 9.40
CA THR A 133 14.79 -17.67 8.94
C THR A 133 14.68 -18.72 7.83
N ILE A 134 15.10 -18.35 6.62
CA ILE A 134 15.32 -19.32 5.55
C ILE A 134 16.58 -20.07 5.99
N ASN A 135 16.41 -21.29 6.50
CA ASN A 135 17.51 -22.24 6.64
C ASN A 135 17.95 -22.70 5.24
#